data_AF-A0A7H9EJ72-F1
#
_entry.id   AF-A0A7H9EJ72-F1
#
_cell.length_a   1.000
_cell.length_b   1.000
_cell.length_c   1.000
_cell.angle_alpha   90.00
_cell.angle_beta   90.00
_cell.angle_gamma   90.00
#
_symmetry.space_group_name_H-M   'P 1'
#
loop_
_entity.id
_entity.type
_entity.pdbx_description
1 polymer ?
#
loop_
_entity_poly.entity_id
_entity_poly.type
_entity_poly.pdbx_seq_one_letter_code
_entity_poly.pdbx_strand_id
1 'polypeptide(L)' 'MNFETVKEVLEFLYSVNRKGAKVKVNGKPARVHDIQEMNREAVFGLCDLLGMEDIYLKDDDVA' A
#
# COMPACT_ATOMS: atom_id res chain seq x y z
N MET A 1 5.60 0.62 -6.06
CA MET A 1 6.28 1.62 -5.19
C MET A 1 7.37 0.90 -4.41
N ASN A 2 8.56 1.48 -4.15
CA ASN A 2 9.63 0.79 -3.42
C ASN A 2 9.93 1.50 -2.10
N PHE A 3 9.89 0.75 -1.00
CA PHE A 3 10.22 1.23 0.34
C PHE A 3 11.42 0.45 0.87
N GLU A 4 12.32 1.10 1.59
CA GLU A 4 13.53 0.49 2.12
C GLU A 4 13.38 0.08 3.59
N THR A 5 12.43 0.70 4.30
CA THR A 5 12.18 0.40 5.72
C THR A 5 10.70 0.29 6.06
N VAL A 6 10.38 -0.49 7.10
CA VAL A 6 9.02 -0.60 7.65
C VAL A 6 8.44 0.76 8.00
N LYS A 7 9.29 1.67 8.50
CA LYS A 7 8.88 3.02 8.89
C LYS A 7 8.39 3.82 7.68
N GLU A 8 9.09 3.78 6.56
CA GLU A 8 8.70 4.50 5.33
C GLU A 8 7.34 4.02 4.80
N VAL A 9 7.11 2.71 4.81
CA VAL A 9 5.81 2.14 4.40
C VAL A 9 4.69 2.61 5.32
N LEU A 10 4.91 2.59 6.63
CA LEU A 10 3.91 3.00 7.61
C LEU A 10 3.63 4.50 7.55
N GLU A 11 4.64 5.34 7.31
CA GLU A 11 4.48 6.78 7.09
C GLU A 11 3.65 7.05 5.83
N PHE A 12 3.90 6.31 4.74
CA PHE A 12 3.11 6.39 3.53
C PHE A 12 1.65 5.97 3.79
N LEU A 13 1.41 4.79 4.36
CA LEU A 13 0.07 4.29 4.67
C LEU A 13 -0.70 5.25 5.59
N TYR A 14 -0.03 5.82 6.59
CA TYR A 14 -0.61 6.86 7.44
C TYR A 14 -0.98 8.11 6.64
N SER A 15 -0.11 8.58 5.74
CA SER A 15 -0.34 9.79 4.95
C SER A 15 -1.57 9.69 4.02
N VAL A 16 -1.83 8.51 3.45
CA VAL A 16 -2.92 8.27 2.51
C VAL A 16 -4.23 7.92 3.21
N ASN A 17 -4.19 7.33 4.40
CA ASN A 17 -5.38 6.91 5.15
C ASN A 17 -5.81 7.90 6.25
N ARG A 18 -5.03 8.96 6.54
CA ARG A 18 -5.45 9.97 7.53
C ARG A 18 -6.75 10.67 7.13
N LYS A 19 -7.55 11.04 8.13
CA LYS A 19 -8.82 11.76 7.93
C LYS A 19 -8.59 13.04 7.11
N GLY A 20 -9.34 13.18 6.01
CA GLY A 20 -9.25 14.35 5.13
C GLY A 20 -8.03 14.36 4.20
N ALA A 21 -7.32 13.24 4.05
CA ALA A 21 -6.28 13.09 3.05
C ALA A 21 -6.81 13.46 1.65
N LYS A 22 -6.07 14.33 0.95
CA LYS A 22 -6.36 14.72 -0.43
C LYS A 22 -5.33 14.09 -1.35
N VAL A 23 -5.49 12.82 -1.63
CA VAL A 23 -4.60 12.08 -2.52
C VAL A 23 -4.93 12.43 -3.97
N LYS A 24 -3.89 12.63 -4.78
CA LYS A 24 -4.02 12.91 -6.21
C LYS A 24 -3.17 11.94 -7.01
N VAL A 25 -3.75 11.43 -8.10
CA VAL A 25 -3.05 10.63 -9.10
C VAL A 25 -3.14 11.37 -10.43
N ASN A 26 -2.00 11.58 -11.09
CA ASN A 26 -1.92 12.33 -12.36
C ASN A 26 -2.60 13.72 -12.29
N GLY A 27 -2.41 14.42 -11.18
CA GLY A 27 -2.96 15.76 -10.93
C GLY A 27 -4.46 15.82 -10.60
N LYS A 28 -5.17 14.69 -10.67
CA LYS A 28 -6.62 14.58 -10.37
C LYS A 28 -6.85 13.93 -9.00
N PRO A 29 -7.98 14.21 -8.32
CA PRO A 29 -8.33 13.48 -7.10
C PRO A 29 -8.33 11.97 -7.35
N ALA A 30 -7.68 11.23 -6.46
CA ALA A 30 -7.65 9.77 -6.52
C ALA A 30 -9.06 9.20 -6.37
N ARG A 31 -9.36 8.17 -7.15
CA ARG A 31 -10.55 7.33 -7.00
C ARG A 31 -10.30 6.26 -5.97
N VAL A 32 -11.37 5.58 -5.54
CA VAL A 32 -11.28 4.49 -4.56
C VAL A 32 -10.31 3.38 -5.03
N HIS A 33 -10.35 3.00 -6.32
CA HIS A 33 -9.45 1.98 -6.85
C HIS A 33 -7.97 2.40 -6.80
N ASP A 34 -7.66 3.68 -7.06
CA ASP A 34 -6.29 4.19 -6.97
C ASP A 34 -5.75 4.03 -5.54
N ILE A 35 -6.58 4.34 -4.54
CA ILE A 35 -6.20 4.18 -3.12
C ILE A 35 -6.05 2.70 -2.74
N GLN A 36 -6.92 1.84 -3.24
CA GLN A 36 -6.83 0.40 -3.01
C GLN A 36 -5.54 -0.18 -3.60
N GLU A 37 -5.18 0.22 -4.82
CA GLU A 37 -3.95 -0.20 -5.48
C GLU A 37 -2.70 0.30 -4.72
N MET A 38 -2.67 1.59 -4.35
CA MET A 38 -1.61 2.18 -3.54
C MET A 38 -1.44 1.47 -2.18
N ASN A 39 -2.56 1.18 -1.50
CA ASN A 39 -2.54 0.46 -0.24
C ASN A 39 -2.07 -0.98 -0.44
N ARG A 40 -2.52 -1.67 -1.50
CA ARG A 40 -2.10 -3.06 -1.79
C ARG A 40 -0.60 -3.13 -2.02
N GLU A 41 -0.04 -2.27 -2.87
CA GLU A 41 1.41 -2.21 -3.10
C GLU A 41 2.19 -1.92 -1.81
N ALA A 42 1.72 -0.99 -0.99
CA ALA A 42 2.38 -0.67 0.27
C ALA A 42 2.30 -1.82 1.28
N VAL A 43 1.16 -2.49 1.39
CA VAL A 43 1.01 -3.67 2.25
C VAL A 43 1.92 -4.81 1.78
N PHE A 44 2.08 -5.02 0.48
CA PHE A 44 3.00 -6.03 -0.04
C PHE A 44 4.45 -5.70 0.33
N GLY A 45 4.89 -4.46 0.08
CA GLY A 45 6.22 -4.02 0.51
C GLY A 45 6.43 -4.11 2.03
N LEU A 46 5.39 -3.87 2.83
CA LEU A 46 5.44 -4.09 4.28
C LEU A 46 5.62 -5.57 4.62
N CYS A 47 4.90 -6.46 3.95
CA CYS A 47 5.00 -7.90 4.13
C CYS A 47 6.41 -8.39 3.79
N ASP A 48 6.97 -7.96 2.67
CA ASP A 48 8.35 -8.30 2.24
C ASP A 48 9.38 -7.87 3.28
N LEU A 49 9.27 -6.63 3.78
CA LEU A 49 10.20 -6.11 4.79
C LEU A 49 10.10 -6.82 6.14
N LEU A 50 8.96 -7.46 6.43
CA LEU A 50 8.71 -8.20 7.66
C LEU A 50 8.91 -9.72 7.51
N GLY A 51 9.19 -10.22 6.30
CA GLY A 51 9.23 -11.65 6.00
C GLY A 51 7.87 -12.34 6.17
N MET A 52 6.79 -11.64 5.78
CA MET A 52 5.39 -12.07 5.86
C MET A 52 4.75 -12.19 4.47
N GLU A 53 5.54 -12.53 3.46
CA GLU A 53 5.09 -12.66 2.07
C GLU A 53 3.97 -13.70 1.91
N ASP A 54 3.90 -14.66 2.84
CA ASP A 54 2.86 -15.67 2.92
C ASP A 54 1.44 -15.10 3.06
N ILE A 55 1.29 -13.84 3.50
CA ILE A 55 -0.03 -13.18 3.62
C ILE A 55 -0.69 -13.02 2.26
N TYR A 56 0.05 -12.55 1.26
CA TYR A 56 -0.51 -12.26 -0.06
C TYR A 56 -0.17 -13.34 -1.11
N LEU A 57 0.86 -14.15 -0.87
CA LEU A 57 1.14 -15.31 -1.73
C LEU A 57 0.07 -16.41 -1.59
N LYS A 58 -0.61 -16.50 -0.44
CA LYS A 58 -1.76 -17.42 -0.26
C LYS A 58 -2.95 -17.08 -1.15
N ASP A 59 -3.09 -15.81 -1.55
CA ASP A 59 -4.16 -15.40 -2.47
C ASP A 59 -3.92 -15.92 -3.90
N ASP A 60 -2.65 -16.19 -4.29
CA ASP A 60 -2.31 -16.73 -5.61
C ASP A 60 -2.53 -18.26 -5.73
N ASP A 61 -2.65 -18.98 -4.59
CA ASP A 61 -2.97 -20.42 -4.55
C ASP A 61 -4.48 -20.72 -4.58
N VAL A 62 -5.33 -19.68 -4.58
CA VAL A 62 -6.79 -19.81 -4.67
C VAL A 62 -7.26 -19.16 -5.99
N ALA A 63 -6.86 -19.75 -7.11
CA ALA A 63 -7.39 -19.48 -8.44
C ALA A 63 -7.72 -20.78 -9.18
#